data_AF-A0A1X1GDH6-F1
#
_entry.id   AF-A0A1X1GDH6-F1
#
_cell.length_a   1.000
_cell.length_b   1.000
_cell.length_c   1.000
_cell.angle_alpha   90.00
_cell.angle_beta   90.00
_cell.angle_gamma   90.00
#
_symmetry.space_group_name_H-M   'P 1'
#
loop_
_entity.id
_entity.type
_entity.pdbx_description
1 polymer ?
#
loop_
_entity_poly.entity_id
_entity_poly.type
_entity_poly.pdbx_seq_one_letter_code
_entity_poly.pdbx_strand_id
1 'polypeptide(L)' 'MEEIAKAGIKAIIQPGGSVRDQESIEAADKYGLTMVFTGVRHFRH' A
#
# COMPACT_ATOMS: atom_id res chain seq x y z
N MET A 1 3.67 -5.41 2.81
CA MET A 1 2.67 -6.17 2.03
C MET A 1 2.50 -7.59 2.54
N GLU A 2 3.56 -8.35 2.78
CA GLU A 2 3.44 -9.75 3.21
C GLU A 2 2.57 -9.95 4.46
N GLU A 3 2.80 -9.16 5.52
CA GLU A 3 1.99 -9.23 6.75
C GLU A 3 0.50 -8.86 6.52
N ILE A 4 0.25 -7.88 5.65
CA ILE A 4 -1.10 -7.45 5.25
C ILE A 4 -1.82 -8.58 4.51
N ALA A 5 -1.11 -9.26 3.60
CA ALA A 5 -1.64 -10.39 2.87
C ALA A 5 -1.92 -11.60 3.80
N LYS A 6 -1.02 -11.90 4.74
CA LYS A 6 -1.22 -12.94 5.76
C LYS A 6 -2.44 -12.66 6.64
N ALA A 7 -2.74 -11.39 6.90
CA ALA A 7 -3.94 -10.98 7.64
C ALA A 7 -5.24 -11.11 6.84
N GLY A 8 -5.20 -11.52 5.56
CA GLY A 8 -6.38 -11.69 4.71
C GLY A 8 -7.01 -10.38 4.23
N ILE A 9 -6.25 -9.27 4.29
CA ILE A 9 -6.70 -7.96 3.78
C ILE A 9 -6.74 -8.02 2.26
N LYS A 10 -7.75 -7.40 1.64
CA LYS A 10 -7.94 -7.38 0.18
C LYS A 10 -7.53 -6.05 -0.48
N ALA A 11 -7.55 -4.96 0.28
CA ALA A 11 -7.28 -3.63 -0.24
C ALA A 11 -6.57 -2.75 0.80
N ILE A 12 -5.73 -1.84 0.32
CA ILE A 12 -5.01 -0.85 1.11
C ILE A 12 -5.07 0.52 0.46
N ILE A 13 -5.02 1.55 1.29
CA ILE A 13 -5.00 2.95 0.87
C ILE A 13 -3.79 3.64 1.49
N GLN A 14 -3.03 4.37 0.67
CA GLN A 14 -1.85 5.11 1.15
C GLN A 14 -1.66 6.45 0.44
N PRO A 15 -0.92 7.40 1.01
CA PRO A 15 -0.67 8.69 0.37
C PRO A 15 0.16 8.60 -0.91
N GLY A 16 1.15 7.71 -0.95
CA GLY A 16 2.21 7.72 -1.95
C GLY A 16 3.20 8.88 -1.77
N GLY A 17 3.97 9.13 -2.83
CA GLY A 17 5.05 10.11 -2.86
C GLY A 17 6.39 9.58 -2.33
N SER A 18 6.57 8.26 -2.29
CA SER A 18 7.85 7.63 -2.00
C SER A 18 8.60 7.36 -3.30
N VAL A 19 9.92 7.52 -3.28
CA VAL A 19 10.80 7.03 -4.37
C VAL A 19 10.65 5.51 -4.57
N ARG A 20 10.20 4.80 -3.52
CA ARG A 20 10.01 3.34 -3.51
C ARG A 20 8.55 2.92 -3.61
N ASP A 21 7.67 3.79 -4.09
CA ASP A 21 6.26 3.41 -4.31
C ASP A 21 6.14 2.24 -5.30
N GLN A 22 7.02 2.17 -6.31
CA GLN A 22 7.06 1.09 -7.28
C GLN A 22 7.25 -0.29 -6.63
N GLU A 23 8.19 -0.42 -5.69
CA GLU A 23 8.41 -1.67 -4.95
C GLU A 23 7.18 -2.07 -4.11
N SER A 24 6.45 -1.08 -3.61
CA SER A 24 5.23 -1.32 -2.82
C SER A 24 4.08 -1.82 -3.69
N ILE A 25 3.94 -1.26 -4.90
CA ILE A 25 2.96 -1.70 -5.91
C ILE A 25 3.25 -3.13 -6.35
N GLU A 26 4.50 -3.43 -6.72
CA GLU A 26 4.90 -4.79 -7.13
C GLU A 26 4.64 -5.83 -6.04
N ALA A 27 4.92 -5.46 -4.79
CA ALA A 27 4.62 -6.32 -3.66
C ALA A 27 3.10 -6.50 -3.47
N ALA A 28 2.28 -5.47 -3.69
CA ALA A 28 0.82 -5.57 -3.63
C ALA A 28 0.27 -6.47 -4.74
N ASP A 29 0.75 -6.30 -5.98
CA ASP A 29 0.37 -7.10 -7.14
C ASP A 29 0.71 -8.58 -6.94
N LYS A 30 1.91 -8.87 -6.40
CA LYS A 30 2.33 -10.25 -6.07
C LYS A 30 1.34 -10.96 -5.13
N TYR A 31 0.72 -10.22 -4.23
CA TYR A 31 -0.24 -10.77 -3.27
C TYR A 31 -1.71 -10.55 -3.69
N GLY A 32 -1.97 -10.01 -4.89
CA GLY A 32 -3.31 -9.72 -5.37
C GLY A 32 -4.06 -8.67 -4.56
N LEU A 33 -3.33 -7.75 -3.92
CA LEU A 33 -3.90 -6.68 -3.11
C LEU A 33 -4.28 -5.49 -3.99
N THR A 34 -5.47 -4.93 -3.79
CA THR A 34 -5.83 -3.65 -4.41
C THR A 34 -5.17 -2.49 -3.66
N MET A 35 -4.36 -1.68 -4.33
CA MET A 35 -3.74 -0.49 -3.75
C MET A 35 -4.34 0.79 -4.33
N VAL A 36 -4.67 1.76 -3.47
CA VAL A 36 -5.16 3.08 -3.86
C VAL A 36 -4.26 4.17 -3.28
N PHE A 37 -3.92 5.16 -4.12
CA PHE A 37 -3.16 6.34 -3.70
C PHE A 37 -4.09 7.54 -3.42
N THR A 38 -3.89 8.23 -2.30
CA THR A 38 -4.68 9.43 -1.94
C THR A 38 -3.99 10.74 -2.28
N GLY A 39 -2.65 10.77 -2.35
CA GLY A 39 -1.88 12.00 -2.45
C GLY A 39 -1.92 12.88 -1.19
N VAL A 40 -2.59 12.47 -0.12
CA VAL A 40 -2.79 13.27 1.11
C VAL A 40 -2.26 12.52 2.32
N ARG A 41 -1.40 13.19 3.12
CA ARG A 41 -0.87 12.67 4.38
C ARG A 41 -1.64 13.26 5.56
N HIS A 42 -2.05 12.40 6.49
CA HIS A 42 -2.76 12.79 7.71
C HIS A 42 -1.88 12.58 8.94
N PHE A 43 -0.79 13.34 9.05
CA PHE A 43 0.02 13.31 10.27
C PHE A 43 -0.74 13.99 11.41
N ARG A 44 -0.70 13.36 12.59
CA ARG A 44 -1.22 13.90 13.85
C ARG A 44 -0.18 13.61 14.93
N HIS A 45 0.24 14.66 15.63
CA HIS A 45 1.27 14.59 16.68
C HIS A 45 0.63 14.28 18.03
#